data_AF-A0A1E5JUR4-F1
#
_entry.id   AF-A0A1E5JUR4-F1
#
_cell.length_a   1.000
_cell.length_b   1.000
_cell.length_c   1.000
_cell.angle_alpha   90.00
_cell.angle_beta   90.00
_cell.angle_gamma   90.00
#
_symmetry.space_group_name_H-M   'P 1'
#
loop_
_entity.id
_entity.type
_entity.pdbx_description
1 polymer ?
#
loop_
_entity_poly.entity_id
_entity_poly.type
_entity_poly.pdbx_seq_one_letter_code
_entity_poly.pdbx_strand_id
1 'polypeptide(L)' 'MLVELKQSAFKALASLGKTLGAWKDEVARMWRFSKSNGITEGFHRKMKLIQRRAYGFRNFENYRVRVKVLCG' A
#
# COMPACT_ATOMS: atom_id res chain seq x y z
N MET A 1 15.56 3.29 20.50
CA MET A 1 14.65 2.64 19.54
C MET A 1 15.03 2.79 18.05
N LEU A 2 14.87 3.94 17.36
CA LEU A 2 15.17 4.02 15.91
C LEU A 2 16.67 3.81 15.59
N VAL A 3 17.55 4.32 16.45
CA VAL A 3 19.00 4.14 16.33
C VAL A 3 19.37 2.66 16.51
N GLU A 4 18.81 2.01 17.53
CA GLU A 4 18.98 0.56 17.78
C GLU A 4 18.49 -0.29 16.60
N LEU A 5 17.34 0.05 16.00
CA LEU A 5 16.84 -0.65 14.82
C LEU A 5 17.82 -0.54 13.65
N LYS A 6 18.33 0.67 13.37
CA LYS A 6 19.29 0.93 12.28
C LYS A 6 20.63 0.23 12.49
N GLN A 7 21.06 0.07 13.74
CA GLN A 7 22.31 -0.58 14.12
C GLN A 7 22.16 -2.10 14.34
N SER A 8 20.96 -2.64 14.18
CA SER A 8 20.71 -4.06 14.37
C SER A 8 21.54 -4.92 13.41
N ALA A 9 22.12 -6.01 13.92
CA ALA A 9 22.80 -7.02 13.12
C ALA A 9 21.87 -7.72 12.12
N PHE A 10 20.55 -7.70 12.39
CA PHE A 10 19.55 -8.24 11.48
C PHE A 10 19.25 -7.23 10.37
N LYS A 11 19.61 -7.57 9.13
CA LYS A 11 19.38 -6.71 7.95
C LYS A 11 17.92 -6.24 7.82
N ALA A 12 16.96 -7.11 8.15
CA ALA A 12 15.53 -6.76 8.12
C ALA A 12 15.18 -5.63 9.11
N LEU A 13 15.74 -5.67 10.31
CA LEU A 13 15.52 -4.64 11.34
C LEU A 13 16.24 -3.33 11.00
N ALA A 14 17.46 -3.42 10.45
CA ALA A 14 18.17 -2.25 9.94
C ALA A 14 17.39 -1.56 8.80
N SER A 15 16.81 -2.34 7.88
CA SER A 15 15.94 -1.83 6.82
C SER A 15 14.68 -1.16 7.39
N LEU A 16 14.01 -1.80 8.34
CA LEU A 16 12.86 -1.24 9.03
C LEU A 16 13.18 0.10 9.70
N GLY A 17 14.29 0.20 10.42
CA GLY A 17 14.73 1.44 11.07
C GLY A 17 15.01 2.57 10.08
N LYS A 18 15.53 2.26 8.89
CA LYS A 18 15.70 3.23 7.80
C LYS A 18 14.34 3.70 7.27
N THR A 19 13.42 2.78 6.99
CA THR A 19 12.07 3.10 6.51
C THR A 19 11.30 3.95 7.52
N LEU A 20 11.25 3.56 8.79
CA LEU A 20 10.56 4.35 9.82
C LEU A 20 11.18 5.74 9.99
N GLY A 21 12.51 5.86 9.88
CA GLY A 21 13.19 7.14 9.90
C GLY A 21 12.84 8.04 8.71
N ALA A 22 12.71 7.46 7.52
CA ALA A 22 12.36 8.19 6.28
C ALA A 22 10.89 8.63 6.26
N TRP A 23 10.00 7.86 6.88
CA TRP A 23 8.54 8.07 6.85
C TRP A 23 7.96 8.67 8.14
N LYS A 24 8.81 9.08 9.09
CA LYS A 24 8.36 9.52 10.42
C LYS A 24 7.36 10.68 10.37
N ASP A 25 7.53 11.60 9.41
CA ASP A 25 6.73 12.81 9.32
C ASP A 25 5.36 12.52 8.67
N GLU A 26 5.30 11.60 7.71
CA GLU A 26 4.07 11.05 7.14
C GLU A 26 3.27 10.28 8.19
N VAL A 27 3.94 9.42 8.95
CA VAL A 27 3.31 8.66 10.03
C VAL A 27 2.79 9.63 11.10
N ALA A 28 3.57 10.65 11.46
CA ALA A 28 3.14 11.72 12.37
C ALA A 28 1.87 12.45 11.87
N ARG A 29 1.79 12.72 10.56
CA ARG A 29 0.62 13.37 9.94
C ARG A 29 -0.65 12.53 10.03
N MET A 30 -0.58 11.20 10.12
CA MET A 30 -1.76 10.35 10.30
C MET A 30 -2.52 10.65 11.60
N TRP A 31 -1.84 11.09 12.67
CA TRP A 31 -2.53 11.50 13.90
C TRP A 31 -3.12 12.91 13.83
N ARG A 32 -2.70 13.72 12.86
CA ARG A 32 -3.23 15.09 12.66
C ARG A 32 -4.50 15.11 11.82
N PHE A 33 -4.68 14.13 10.93
CA PHE A 33 -5.82 14.09 10.01
C PHE A 33 -6.63 12.82 10.21
N SER A 34 -7.96 12.92 10.20
CA SER A 34 -8.88 11.77 10.26
C SER A 34 -9.00 10.99 8.93
N LYS A 35 -8.10 11.25 7.97
CA LYS A 35 -8.10 10.58 6.67
C LYS A 35 -7.41 9.22 6.81
N SER A 36 -8.12 8.17 6.41
CA SER A 36 -7.59 6.81 6.37
C SER A 36 -7.35 6.34 4.93
N ASN A 37 -6.51 5.33 4.77
CA ASN A 37 -6.29 4.65 3.48
C ASN A 37 -7.47 3.74 3.06
N GLY A 38 -8.58 3.76 3.81
CA GLY A 38 -9.69 2.81 3.63
C GLY A 38 -10.37 2.90 2.25
N ILE A 39 -10.47 4.10 1.67
CA ILE A 39 -11.02 4.28 0.32
C ILE A 39 -10.11 3.60 -0.72
N THR A 40 -8.80 3.88 -0.68
CA THR A 40 -7.80 3.28 -1.56
C THR A 40 -7.78 1.75 -1.44
N GLU A 41 -7.82 1.23 -0.20
CA GLU A 41 -7.88 -0.21 0.06
C GLU A 41 -9.19 -0.84 -0.44
N GLY A 42 -10.30 -0.13 -0.32
CA GLY A 42 -11.58 -0.49 -0.92
C GLY A 42 -11.47 -0.66 -2.44
N PHE A 43 -10.86 0.30 -3.13
CA PHE A 43 -10.59 0.21 -4.56
C PHE A 43 -9.64 -0.95 -4.90
N HIS A 44 -8.54 -1.12 -4.17
CA HIS A 44 -7.63 -2.24 -4.37
C HIS A 44 -8.32 -3.60 -4.19
N ARG A 45 -9.20 -3.74 -3.19
CA ARG A 45 -10.01 -4.94 -2.99
C ARG A 45 -10.95 -5.20 -4.18
N LYS A 46 -11.62 -4.16 -4.67
CA LYS A 46 -12.53 -4.25 -5.83
C LYS A 46 -11.76 -4.64 -7.09
N MET A 47 -10.61 -4.04 -7.35
CA MET A 47 -9.70 -4.39 -8.45
C MET A 47 -9.27 -5.86 -8.38
N LYS A 48 -8.84 -6.35 -7.21
CA LYS A 48 -8.51 -7.77 -7.00
C LYS A 48 -9.70 -8.69 -7.25
N LEU A 49 -10.92 -8.28 -6.87
CA LEU A 49 -12.14 -9.06 -7.14
C LEU A 49 -12.43 -9.14 -8.64
N ILE A 50 -12.23 -8.07 -9.39
CA ILE A 50 -12.38 -8.04 -10.86
C ILE A 50 -11.43 -9.04 -11.51
N GLN A 51 -10.16 -9.06 -11.08
CA GLN A 51 -9.17 -10.03 -11.55
C GLN A 51 -9.56 -11.47 -11.22
N ARG A 52 -10.00 -11.74 -9.97
CA ARG A 52 -10.43 -13.08 -9.55
C ARG A 52 -11.64 -13.60 -10.33
N ARG A 53 -12.65 -12.75 -10.54
CA ARG A 53 -13.85 -13.11 -11.32
C ARG A 53 -13.54 -13.40 -12.79
N ALA A 54 -12.50 -12.78 -13.34
CA ALA A 54 -12.05 -13.01 -14.71
C ALA A 54 -11.08 -14.20 -14.84
N TYR A 55 -10.67 -14.83 -13.73
CA TYR A 55 -9.57 -15.80 -13.68
C TYR A 55 -8.27 -15.24 -14.29
N GLY A 56 -8.01 -13.94 -14.05
CA GLY A 56 -6.86 -13.21 -14.60
C GLY A 56 -7.16 -12.48 -15.91
N PHE A 57 -6.27 -11.55 -16.26
CA PHE A 57 -6.30 -10.83 -17.53
C PHE A 57 -5.00 -11.04 -18.27
N ARG A 58 -5.08 -11.44 -19.54
CA ARG A 58 -3.92 -11.52 -20.43
C ARG A 58 -3.56 -10.16 -21.04
N ASN A 59 -4.56 -9.30 -21.21
CA ASN A 59 -4.41 -7.96 -21.79
C ASN A 59 -4.73 -6.90 -20.74
N PHE A 60 -3.76 -6.01 -20.49
CA PHE A 60 -3.89 -4.93 -19.52
C PHE A 60 -4.96 -3.91 -19.90
N GLU A 61 -5.18 -3.63 -21.19
CA GLU A 61 -6.21 -2.70 -21.64
C GLU A 61 -7.61 -3.18 -21.29
N ASN A 62 -7.88 -4.49 -21.43
CA ASN A 62 -9.15 -5.09 -21.03
C ASN A 62 -9.36 -5.01 -19.50
N TYR A 63 -8.29 -5.21 -18.72
CA TYR A 63 -8.33 -4.98 -17.28
C TYR A 63 -8.64 -3.52 -16.94
N ARG A 64 -7.94 -2.58 -17.60
CA ARG A 64 -8.09 -1.14 -17.39
C ARG A 64 -9.51 -0.67 -17.68
N VAL A 65 -10.12 -1.12 -18.78
CA VAL A 65 -11.52 -0.82 -19.12
C VAL A 65 -12.46 -1.33 -18.03
N ARG A 66 -12.30 -2.57 -17.56
CA ARG A 66 -13.14 -3.11 -16.48
C ARG A 66 -12.95 -2.38 -15.16
N VAL A 67 -11.74 -1.99 -14.81
CA VAL A 67 -11.50 -1.19 -13.61
C VAL A 67 -12.17 0.18 -13.71
N LYS A 68 -12.07 0.88 -14.85
CA LYS A 68 -12.75 2.17 -15.04
C LYS A 68 -14.27 2.04 -14.89
N VAL A 69 -14.88 1.05 -15.54
CA VAL A 69 -16.34 0.86 -15.50
C VAL A 69 -16.81 0.41 -14.12
N LEU A 70 -16.05 -0.48 -13.46
CA LEU A 70 -16.51 -1.09 -12.22
C LEU A 70 -16.07 -0.33 -10.99
N CYS A 71 -14.93 0.38 -10.98
CA CYS A 71 -14.45 1.08 -9.80
C CYS A 71 -15.02 2.49 -9.63
N GLY A 72 -15.48 3.17 -10.68
CA GLY A 72 -16.05 4.52 -10.56
C GLY A 72 -14.98 5.60 -10.48
#